data_AF-A0A7C1HRW4-F1
#
_entry.id   AF-A0A7C1HRW4-F1
#
_cell.length_a   1.000
_cell.length_b   1.000
_cell.length_c   1.000
_cell.angle_alpha   90.00
_cell.angle_beta   90.00
_cell.angle_gamma   90.00
#
_symmetry.space_group_name_H-M   'P 1'
#
loop_
_entity.id
_entity.type
_entity.pdbx_description
1 polymer ?
#
loop_
_entity_poly.entity_id
_entity_poly.type
_entity_poly.pdbx_seq_one_letter_code
_entity_poly.pdbx_strand_id
1 'polypeptide(L)'
;MNRNILKNYAPKARRDFIKAVTERAAYYGLTKKKIEPIIEQGEVAVIAGKPFPLAVAEKRKRLERRIAREGFEQVMEAMAYTWFNRFVAIRFMEIHGYLGHGYRVLSTTNSTNDSNTAEKFPDGSKSTWLPDIVRYAEHVDLPDVARENVIELKLAGNRDEELYRKLLVAQCNALNKAMPFLFEEVDHETELLLPENLLHSDSLIRKLVREIPEEEWQEVEIIGWLYQFYISEKKAQVIGKVVKSEDIPAATQLFTPNWIVKYMVQNTLGGKWLATYPNSPLKGKMEYYIEPAEQAPEVEEKLKAVTPQSLDPEKLTLLDPACGSGHILVEAYDLLKNIYQERGYRTRDIPR
;
A
#
# COMPACT_ATOMS: atom_id res chain seq x y z
N MET A 1 -9.03 -7.72 -13.90
CA MET A 1 -7.62 -7.75 -13.44
C MET A 1 -6.85 -8.90 -14.08
N ASN A 2 -5.82 -8.60 -14.88
CA ASN A 2 -4.86 -9.53 -15.46
C ASN A 2 -3.69 -9.82 -14.51
N ARG A 3 -3.77 -10.95 -13.79
CA ARG A 3 -2.76 -11.36 -12.80
C ARG A 3 -1.37 -11.63 -13.40
N ASN A 4 -1.26 -11.91 -14.70
CA ASN A 4 0.05 -12.18 -15.33
C ASN A 4 0.93 -10.92 -15.38
N ILE A 5 0.32 -9.75 -15.57
CA ILE A 5 1.04 -8.46 -15.53
C ILE A 5 1.68 -8.28 -14.15
N LEU A 6 0.89 -8.45 -13.08
CA LEU A 6 1.34 -8.28 -11.70
C LEU A 6 2.41 -9.33 -11.33
N LYS A 7 2.22 -10.58 -11.77
CA LYS A 7 3.16 -11.69 -11.54
C LYS A 7 4.53 -11.44 -12.18
N ASN A 8 4.56 -10.78 -13.34
CA ASN A 8 5.79 -10.43 -14.03
C ASN A 8 6.46 -9.19 -13.43
N TYR A 9 5.67 -8.19 -13.04
CA TYR A 9 6.15 -6.93 -12.48
C TYR A 9 6.71 -7.09 -11.06
N ALA A 10 5.94 -7.65 -10.12
CA ALA A 10 6.23 -7.52 -8.69
C ALA A 10 7.55 -8.15 -8.22
N PRO A 11 7.98 -9.34 -8.70
CA PRO A 11 9.28 -9.89 -8.33
C PRO A 11 10.46 -9.05 -8.84
N LYS A 12 10.32 -8.47 -10.05
CA LYS A 12 11.31 -7.53 -10.61
C LYS A 12 11.34 -6.24 -9.79
N ALA A 13 10.18 -5.70 -9.44
CA ALA A 13 10.09 -4.54 -8.56
C ALA A 13 10.81 -4.80 -7.23
N ARG A 14 10.60 -5.95 -6.57
CA ARG A 14 11.33 -6.31 -5.34
C ARG A 14 12.84 -6.18 -5.49
N ARG A 15 13.42 -6.76 -6.54
CA ARG A 15 14.86 -6.68 -6.78
C ARG A 15 15.31 -5.24 -7.04
N ASP A 16 14.56 -4.49 -7.85
CA ASP A 16 14.87 -3.11 -8.19
C ASP A 16 14.80 -2.18 -6.97
N PHE A 17 13.80 -2.35 -6.09
CA PHE A 17 13.70 -1.59 -4.84
C PHE A 17 14.81 -1.95 -3.86
N ILE A 18 15.13 -3.23 -3.66
CA ILE A 18 16.25 -3.67 -2.81
C ILE A 18 17.57 -3.05 -3.30
N LYS A 19 17.80 -3.08 -4.61
CA LYS A 19 18.97 -2.44 -5.22
C LYS A 19 19.00 -0.95 -4.91
N ALA A 20 17.91 -0.24 -5.16
CA ALA A 20 17.84 1.21 -4.97
C ALA A 20 18.06 1.63 -3.52
N VAL A 21 17.43 0.96 -2.54
CA VAL A 21 17.64 1.28 -1.12
C VAL A 21 19.06 0.92 -0.67
N THR A 22 19.65 -0.14 -1.23
CA THR A 22 21.06 -0.51 -0.96
C THR A 22 22.03 0.55 -1.48
N GLU A 23 21.78 1.08 -2.67
CA GLU A 23 22.55 2.19 -3.24
C GLU A 23 22.42 3.46 -2.39
N ARG A 24 21.22 3.76 -1.88
CA ARG A 24 20.99 4.84 -0.91
C ARG A 24 21.76 4.63 0.39
N ALA A 25 21.75 3.43 0.96
CA ALA A 25 22.52 3.12 2.15
C ALA A 25 24.03 3.32 1.91
N ALA A 26 24.54 2.87 0.76
CA ALA A 26 25.93 3.07 0.37
C ALA A 26 26.30 4.55 0.19
N TYR A 27 25.38 5.37 -0.33
CA TYR A 27 25.55 6.82 -0.41
C TYR A 27 25.77 7.48 0.98
N TYR A 28 25.13 6.94 2.02
CA TYR A 28 25.34 7.32 3.43
C TYR A 28 26.43 6.47 4.14
N GLY A 29 27.34 5.86 3.38
CA GLY A 29 28.48 5.12 3.91
C GLY A 29 28.10 3.85 4.68
N LEU A 30 26.93 3.27 4.41
CA LEU A 30 26.46 2.03 5.02
C LEU A 30 26.45 0.93 3.96
N THR A 31 27.35 -0.05 4.10
CA THR A 31 27.43 -1.21 3.20
C THR A 31 27.44 -2.49 4.02
N LYS A 32 27.15 -3.63 3.38
CA LYS A 32 27.22 -4.96 4.02
C LYS A 32 28.59 -5.24 4.67
N LYS A 33 29.68 -4.70 4.12
CA LYS A 33 31.06 -4.98 4.58
C LYS A 33 31.60 -3.93 5.54
N LYS A 34 31.13 -2.68 5.43
CA LYS A 34 31.72 -1.54 6.11
C LYS A 34 30.67 -0.48 6.41
N ILE A 35 30.75 0.06 7.62
CA ILE A 35 30.07 1.26 8.08
C ILE A 35 31.14 2.34 8.20
N GLU A 36 31.02 3.40 7.41
CA GLU A 36 31.94 4.53 7.45
C GLU A 36 31.75 5.34 8.75
N PRO A 37 32.78 5.97 9.30
CA PRO A 37 32.60 6.88 10.43
C PRO A 37 31.82 8.14 10.00
N ILE A 38 31.15 8.75 10.97
CA ILE A 38 30.54 10.07 10.84
C ILE A 38 31.34 11.08 11.65
N ILE A 39 31.67 12.23 11.07
CA ILE A 39 32.39 13.31 11.73
C ILE A 39 31.48 14.54 11.74
N GLU A 40 31.07 14.97 12.92
CA GLU A 40 30.21 16.15 13.09
C GLU A 40 31.07 17.39 13.35
N GLN A 41 30.88 18.43 12.53
CA GLN A 41 31.61 19.69 12.58
C GLN A 41 30.62 20.85 12.41
N GLY A 42 30.21 21.46 13.52
CA GLY A 42 29.20 22.53 13.49
C GLY A 42 27.86 22.02 12.96
N GLU A 43 27.36 22.64 11.88
CA GLU A 43 26.08 22.28 11.24
C GLU A 43 26.21 21.20 10.14
N VAL A 44 27.41 20.64 9.95
CA VAL A 44 27.70 19.66 8.90
C VAL A 44 28.14 18.33 9.51
N ALA A 45 27.65 17.24 8.94
CA ALA A 45 28.12 15.88 9.18
C ALA A 45 28.87 15.36 7.94
N VAL A 46 30.10 14.89 8.12
CA VAL A 46 30.91 14.32 7.05
C VAL A 46 30.83 12.79 7.12
N ILE A 47 30.36 12.17 6.03
CA ILE A 47 30.22 10.71 5.90
C ILE A 47 30.93 10.29 4.62
N ALA A 48 31.89 9.37 4.73
CA ALA A 48 32.67 8.89 3.59
C ALA A 48 33.31 10.03 2.75
N GLY A 49 33.73 11.12 3.42
CA GLY A 49 34.30 12.31 2.78
C GLY A 49 33.29 13.25 2.12
N LYS A 50 31.98 13.00 2.24
CA LYS A 50 30.91 13.85 1.70
C LYS A 50 30.22 14.64 2.82
N PRO A 51 29.99 15.95 2.65
CA PRO A 51 29.27 16.76 3.62
C PRO A 51 27.75 16.55 3.51
N PHE A 52 27.08 16.52 4.65
CA PHE A 52 25.63 16.43 4.80
C PHE A 52 25.15 17.42 5.87
N PRO A 53 23.89 17.87 5.84
CA PRO A 53 23.30 18.61 6.97
C PRO A 53 23.35 17.78 8.25
N LEU A 54 23.56 18.41 9.41
CA LEU A 54 23.63 17.73 10.70
C LEU A 54 22.41 16.84 11.00
N ALA A 55 21.21 17.22 10.52
CA ALA A 55 20.00 16.42 10.67
C ALA A 55 20.11 14.99 10.07
N VAL A 56 20.97 14.79 9.07
CA VAL A 56 21.25 13.47 8.49
C VAL A 56 21.98 12.57 9.48
N ALA A 57 22.80 13.12 10.37
CA ALA A 57 23.62 12.36 11.32
C ALA A 57 22.76 11.48 12.24
N GLU A 58 21.72 12.06 12.85
CA GLU A 58 20.85 11.33 13.76
C GLU A 58 20.03 10.24 13.05
N LYS A 59 19.49 10.55 11.87
CA LYS A 59 18.80 9.54 11.03
C LYS A 59 19.73 8.39 10.66
N ARG A 60 20.98 8.70 10.31
CA ARG A 60 21.99 7.71 9.91
C ARG A 60 22.44 6.85 11.09
N LYS A 61 22.65 7.43 12.27
CA LYS A 61 22.96 6.67 13.51
C LYS A 61 21.82 5.72 13.90
N ARG A 62 20.54 6.13 13.72
CA ARG A 62 19.38 5.23 13.92
C ARG A 62 19.44 4.04 12.96
N LEU A 63 19.67 4.30 11.68
CA LEU A 63 19.81 3.24 10.67
C LEU A 63 20.95 2.28 10.98
N GLU A 64 22.11 2.81 11.41
CA GLU A 64 23.26 2.02 11.83
C GLU A 64 22.93 1.09 13.01
N ARG A 65 22.28 1.61 14.06
CA ARG A 65 21.83 0.80 15.20
C ARG A 65 20.86 -0.29 14.77
N ARG A 66 19.94 0.01 13.85
CA ARG A 66 19.00 -0.98 13.31
C ARG A 66 19.72 -2.06 12.51
N ILE A 67 20.67 -1.69 11.65
CA ILE A 67 21.51 -2.64 10.90
C ILE A 67 22.31 -3.54 11.85
N ALA A 68 22.85 -3.00 12.94
CA ALA A 68 23.57 -3.79 13.94
C ALA A 68 22.67 -4.81 14.65
N ARG A 69 21.39 -4.49 14.86
CA ARG A 69 20.39 -5.35 15.53
C ARG A 69 19.82 -6.42 14.60
N GLU A 70 19.42 -6.03 13.38
CA GLU A 70 18.61 -6.86 12.47
C GLU A 70 19.44 -7.50 11.35
N GLY A 71 20.63 -6.97 11.06
CA GLY A 71 21.44 -7.36 9.91
C GLY A 71 21.17 -6.49 8.67
N PHE A 72 22.22 -6.26 7.88
CA PHE A 72 22.16 -5.35 6.73
C PHE A 72 21.12 -5.78 5.69
N GLU A 73 21.10 -7.06 5.33
CA GLU A 73 20.19 -7.57 4.28
C GLU A 73 18.73 -7.45 4.71
N GLN A 74 18.42 -7.83 5.95
CA GLN A 74 17.09 -7.74 6.54
C GLN A 74 16.59 -6.30 6.57
N VAL A 75 17.44 -5.33 6.95
CA VAL A 75 17.06 -3.92 6.93
C VAL A 75 16.84 -3.44 5.49
N MET A 76 17.69 -3.78 4.53
CA MET A 76 17.47 -3.38 3.13
C MET A 76 16.17 -3.98 2.57
N GLU A 77 15.87 -5.25 2.87
CA GLU A 77 14.61 -5.87 2.47
C GLU A 77 13.39 -5.16 3.08
N ALA A 78 13.43 -4.86 4.38
CA ALA A 78 12.36 -4.16 5.07
C ALA A 78 12.12 -2.74 4.51
N MET A 79 13.19 -2.02 4.17
CA MET A 79 13.12 -0.66 3.64
C MET A 79 12.62 -0.64 2.19
N ALA A 80 13.08 -1.57 1.37
CA ALA A 80 12.57 -1.78 0.01
C ALA A 80 11.07 -2.10 0.03
N TYR A 81 10.67 -3.01 0.91
CA TYR A 81 9.28 -3.40 1.10
C TYR A 81 8.40 -2.22 1.55
N THR A 82 8.89 -1.41 2.49
CA THR A 82 8.19 -0.21 2.97
C THR A 82 7.92 0.78 1.83
N TRP A 83 8.95 1.12 1.04
CA TRP A 83 8.79 2.07 -0.08
C TRP A 83 7.93 1.52 -1.21
N PHE A 84 8.04 0.22 -1.52
CA PHE A 84 7.18 -0.44 -2.48
C PHE A 84 5.70 -0.30 -2.09
N ASN A 85 5.36 -0.66 -0.84
CA ASN A 85 3.98 -0.58 -0.36
C ASN A 85 3.45 0.86 -0.32
N ARG A 86 4.27 1.83 0.07
CA ARG A 86 3.88 3.25 0.05
C ARG A 86 3.54 3.71 -1.36
N PHE A 87 4.35 3.35 -2.36
CA PHE A 87 4.06 3.73 -3.75
C PHE A 87 2.85 2.99 -4.32
N VAL A 88 2.66 1.70 -4.01
CA VAL A 88 1.45 0.96 -4.40
C VAL A 88 0.20 1.59 -3.80
N ALA A 89 0.24 1.97 -2.52
CA ALA A 89 -0.89 2.62 -1.86
C ALA A 89 -1.18 4.01 -2.43
N ILE A 90 -0.15 4.85 -2.63
CA ILE A 90 -0.31 6.16 -3.28
C ILE A 90 -0.88 5.98 -4.69
N ARG A 91 -0.38 5.01 -5.48
CA ARG A 91 -0.88 4.73 -6.83
C ARG A 91 -2.35 4.35 -6.84
N PHE A 92 -2.77 3.51 -5.89
CA PHE A 92 -4.18 3.17 -5.75
C PHE A 92 -5.00 4.42 -5.37
N MET A 93 -4.55 5.19 -4.39
CA MET A 93 -5.24 6.39 -3.90
C MET A 93 -5.39 7.48 -4.96
N GLU A 94 -4.36 7.74 -5.76
CA GLU A 94 -4.41 8.80 -6.77
C GLU A 94 -5.35 8.45 -7.94
N ILE A 95 -5.47 7.16 -8.30
CA ILE A 95 -6.39 6.71 -9.35
C ILE A 95 -7.84 6.89 -8.92
N HIS A 96 -8.14 6.66 -7.64
CA HIS A 96 -9.49 6.77 -7.10
C HIS A 96 -9.83 8.15 -6.52
N GLY A 97 -8.92 9.12 -6.61
CA GLY A 97 -9.14 10.47 -6.11
C GLY A 97 -9.22 10.57 -4.58
N TYR A 98 -8.52 9.69 -3.85
CA TYR A 98 -8.51 9.68 -2.38
C TYR A 98 -7.53 10.68 -1.76
N LEU A 99 -6.72 11.35 -2.59
CA LEU A 99 -5.77 12.36 -2.14
C LEU A 99 -6.47 13.73 -2.10
N GLY A 100 -6.55 14.33 -0.90
CA GLY A 100 -7.37 15.52 -0.65
C GLY A 100 -7.01 16.77 -1.46
N HIS A 101 -5.78 16.87 -1.99
CA HIS A 101 -5.35 17.97 -2.84
C HIS A 101 -5.73 17.79 -4.33
N GLY A 102 -6.24 16.62 -4.73
CA GLY A 102 -6.78 16.39 -6.07
C GLY A 102 -5.76 16.21 -7.21
N TYR A 103 -4.46 16.15 -6.91
CA TYR A 103 -3.40 15.93 -7.90
C TYR A 103 -2.84 14.50 -7.81
N ARG A 104 -2.41 13.93 -8.94
CA ARG A 104 -1.72 12.64 -8.94
C ARG A 104 -0.25 12.82 -8.48
N VAL A 105 0.17 11.99 -7.53
CA VAL A 105 1.49 12.08 -6.90
C VAL A 105 2.55 11.39 -7.73
N LEU A 106 2.21 10.23 -8.32
CA LEU A 106 3.13 9.36 -9.05
C LEU A 106 2.94 9.45 -10.56
N SER A 107 1.79 9.94 -11.03
CA SER A 107 1.49 10.03 -12.45
C SER A 107 0.85 11.37 -12.85
N THR A 108 0.38 11.44 -14.09
CA THR A 108 -0.37 12.58 -14.62
C THR A 108 -1.77 12.15 -15.11
N THR A 109 -2.75 13.06 -15.12
CA THR A 109 -4.11 12.86 -15.65
C THR A 109 -4.23 13.09 -17.17
N ASN A 110 -3.25 13.74 -17.82
CA ASN A 110 -3.34 14.14 -19.23
C ASN A 110 -2.89 13.10 -20.27
N SER A 111 -2.64 11.85 -19.88
CA SER A 111 -2.26 10.80 -20.84
C SER A 111 -3.49 10.18 -21.50
N THR A 112 -4.24 10.96 -22.28
CA THR A 112 -5.17 10.39 -23.25
C THR A 112 -4.36 9.63 -24.30
N ASN A 113 -4.44 8.30 -24.25
CA ASN A 113 -3.84 7.32 -25.17
C ASN A 113 -2.32 7.09 -25.02
N ASP A 114 -2.00 6.09 -24.20
CA ASP A 114 -1.07 5.00 -24.54
C ASP A 114 0.39 5.35 -24.88
N SER A 115 0.85 6.54 -24.50
CA SER A 115 2.26 6.82 -24.54
C SER A 115 2.67 7.69 -23.36
N ASN A 116 3.32 7.04 -22.39
CA ASN A 116 4.26 7.66 -21.44
C ASN A 116 5.46 8.33 -22.16
N THR A 117 5.27 8.83 -23.38
CA THR A 117 6.22 9.65 -24.12
C THR A 117 6.11 11.08 -23.61
N ALA A 118 7.25 11.72 -23.44
CA ALA A 118 7.36 13.17 -23.33
C ALA A 118 6.39 13.83 -24.32
N GLU A 119 5.46 14.65 -23.84
CA GLU A 119 4.78 15.62 -24.71
C GLU A 119 5.88 16.35 -25.49
N LYS A 120 5.87 16.32 -26.82
CA LYS A 120 6.76 17.19 -27.58
C LYS A 120 6.12 18.57 -27.54
N PHE A 121 6.82 19.56 -26.99
CA PHE A 121 6.38 20.94 -27.16
C PHE A 121 6.32 21.27 -28.66
N PRO A 122 5.46 22.20 -29.11
CA PRO A 122 5.35 22.60 -30.51
C PRO A 122 6.66 23.10 -31.13
N ASP A 123 7.64 23.48 -30.30
CA ASP A 123 8.98 23.92 -30.68
C ASP A 123 10.01 22.79 -30.85
N GLY A 124 9.62 21.53 -30.62
CA GLY A 124 10.49 20.36 -30.74
C GLY A 124 11.32 20.04 -29.48
N SER A 125 11.18 20.81 -28.40
CA SER A 125 11.76 20.45 -27.10
C SER A 125 11.02 19.26 -26.49
N LYS A 126 11.77 18.32 -25.90
CA LYS A 126 11.20 17.17 -25.19
C LYS A 126 10.59 17.69 -23.88
N SER A 127 9.28 17.58 -23.67
CA SER A 127 8.71 17.80 -22.34
C SER A 127 9.24 16.71 -21.41
N THR A 128 9.96 17.10 -20.38
CA THR A 128 10.28 16.19 -19.28
C THR A 128 8.95 15.74 -18.68
N TRP A 129 8.74 14.42 -18.62
CA TRP A 129 7.56 13.89 -17.93
C TRP A 129 7.65 14.30 -16.46
N LEU A 130 6.56 14.86 -15.92
CA LEU A 130 6.44 15.24 -14.51
C LEU A 130 5.09 14.75 -13.98
N PRO A 131 5.04 14.20 -12.75
CA PRO A 131 3.77 13.89 -12.11
C PRO A 131 3.01 15.18 -11.78
N ASP A 132 1.69 15.10 -11.66
CA ASP A 132 0.85 16.29 -11.47
C ASP A 132 1.20 17.05 -10.18
N ILE A 133 1.61 16.35 -9.13
CA ILE A 133 2.06 16.99 -7.87
C ILE A 133 3.24 17.94 -8.10
N VAL A 134 4.12 17.67 -9.07
CA VAL A 134 5.23 18.57 -9.42
C VAL A 134 4.76 19.64 -10.41
N ARG A 135 3.98 19.26 -11.43
CA ARG A 135 3.47 20.19 -12.45
C ARG A 135 2.64 21.32 -11.83
N TYR A 136 1.83 20.99 -10.83
CA TYR A 136 0.92 21.91 -10.15
C TYR A 136 1.33 22.17 -8.69
N ALA A 137 2.62 22.02 -8.36
CA ALA A 137 3.13 22.13 -6.99
C ALA A 137 2.70 23.41 -6.24
N GLU A 138 2.52 24.53 -6.94
CA GLU A 138 2.06 25.82 -6.41
C GLU A 138 0.61 25.82 -5.90
N HIS A 139 -0.15 24.78 -6.25
CA HIS A 139 -1.53 24.53 -5.84
C HIS A 139 -1.67 23.33 -4.91
N VAL A 140 -0.59 22.60 -4.66
CA VAL A 140 -0.59 21.44 -3.76
C VAL A 140 -0.49 21.94 -2.32
N ASP A 141 -1.58 21.77 -1.57
CA ASP A 141 -1.62 22.05 -0.13
C ASP A 141 -1.26 20.79 0.66
N LEU A 142 -0.05 20.77 1.21
CA LEU A 142 0.46 19.68 2.05
C LEU A 142 1.06 20.24 3.34
N PRO A 143 0.89 19.54 4.48
CA PRO A 143 1.55 19.91 5.73
C PRO A 143 3.07 20.05 5.55
N ASP A 144 3.66 21.02 6.25
CA ASP A 144 5.12 21.24 6.31
C ASP A 144 5.79 21.57 4.95
N VAL A 145 5.00 22.03 3.97
CA VAL A 145 5.47 22.55 2.69
C VAL A 145 5.15 24.04 2.58
N ALA A 146 6.16 24.88 2.85
CA ALA A 146 6.05 26.32 2.64
C ALA A 146 5.93 26.64 1.14
N ARG A 147 4.92 27.43 0.78
CA ARG A 147 4.62 27.79 -0.62
C ARG A 147 5.77 28.55 -1.28
N GLU A 148 6.47 29.40 -0.52
CA GLU A 148 7.62 30.18 -0.98
C GLU A 148 8.76 29.26 -1.42
N ASN A 149 9.02 28.18 -0.67
CA ASN A 149 10.04 27.19 -1.00
C ASN A 149 9.68 26.41 -2.27
N VAL A 150 8.41 26.06 -2.46
CA VAL A 150 7.92 25.41 -3.69
C VAL A 150 8.13 26.32 -4.91
N ILE A 151 7.78 27.60 -4.79
CA ILE A 151 7.96 28.59 -5.86
C ILE A 151 9.46 28.75 -6.18
N GLU A 152 10.32 28.87 -5.17
CA GLU A 152 11.77 28.98 -5.35
C GLU A 152 12.33 27.76 -6.12
N LEU A 153 11.98 26.54 -5.69
CA LEU A 153 12.42 25.31 -6.34
C LEU A 153 11.94 25.21 -7.80
N LYS A 154 10.69 25.60 -8.07
CA LYS A 154 10.11 25.57 -9.41
C LYS A 154 10.77 26.60 -10.33
N LEU A 155 11.06 27.81 -9.83
CA LEU A 155 11.71 28.88 -10.59
C LEU A 155 13.20 28.62 -10.88
N ALA A 156 13.86 27.77 -10.08
CA ALA A 156 15.26 27.39 -10.33
C ALA A 156 15.45 26.61 -11.65
N GLY A 157 14.40 25.96 -12.17
CA GLY A 157 14.40 25.30 -13.48
C GLY A 157 15.25 24.02 -13.60
N ASN A 158 15.98 23.64 -12.55
CA ASN A 158 16.83 22.44 -12.51
C ASN A 158 16.72 21.66 -11.18
N ARG A 159 15.70 21.94 -10.35
CA ARG A 159 15.49 21.35 -9.02
C ARG A 159 14.22 20.50 -8.90
N ASP A 160 13.69 20.02 -10.02
CA ASP A 160 12.44 19.22 -10.05
C ASP A 160 12.53 17.94 -9.20
N GLU A 161 13.68 17.27 -9.20
CA GLU A 161 13.89 16.05 -8.41
C GLU A 161 13.87 16.35 -6.89
N GLU A 162 14.45 17.49 -6.49
CA GLU A 162 14.42 17.95 -5.10
C GLU A 162 12.99 18.36 -4.68
N LEU A 163 12.30 19.11 -5.54
CA LEU A 163 10.90 19.48 -5.35
C LEU A 163 10.02 18.23 -5.21
N TYR A 164 10.18 17.26 -6.11
CA TYR A 164 9.40 16.04 -6.09
C TYR A 164 9.64 15.24 -4.82
N ARG A 165 10.90 15.08 -4.40
CA ARG A 165 11.27 14.42 -3.15
C ARG A 165 10.60 15.09 -1.95
N LYS A 166 10.63 16.42 -1.89
CA LYS A 166 9.99 17.19 -0.81
C LYS A 166 8.47 16.95 -0.76
N LEU A 167 7.80 17.01 -1.91
CA LEU A 167 6.36 16.81 -2.02
C LEU A 167 5.94 15.38 -1.69
N LEU A 168 6.71 14.38 -2.15
CA LEU A 168 6.46 12.97 -1.87
C LEU A 168 6.60 12.64 -0.38
N VAL A 169 7.60 13.21 0.29
CA VAL A 169 7.79 13.09 1.75
C VAL A 169 6.62 13.75 2.49
N ALA A 170 6.23 14.97 2.11
CA ALA A 170 5.09 15.66 2.71
C ALA A 170 3.78 14.91 2.50
N GLN A 171 3.58 14.29 1.33
CA GLN A 171 2.44 13.44 1.06
C GLN A 171 2.41 12.21 1.98
N CYS A 172 3.56 11.55 2.20
CA CYS A 172 3.66 10.45 3.14
C CYS A 172 3.32 10.90 4.58
N ASN A 173 3.82 12.05 5.01
CA ASN A 173 3.50 12.64 6.32
C ASN A 173 2.01 12.99 6.45
N ALA A 174 1.37 13.50 5.39
CA ALA A 174 -0.07 13.75 5.41
C ALA A 174 -0.87 12.45 5.59
N LEU A 175 -0.46 11.37 4.92
CA LEU A 175 -1.11 10.05 5.00
C LEU A 175 -0.84 9.32 6.34
N ASN A 176 0.25 9.65 7.05
CA ASN A 176 0.53 9.11 8.39
C ASN A 176 -0.66 9.31 9.34
N LYS A 177 -1.35 10.47 9.27
CA LYS A 177 -2.49 10.77 10.15
C LYS A 177 -3.63 9.76 10.02
N ALA A 178 -3.87 9.24 8.81
CA ALA A 178 -4.94 8.29 8.53
C ALA A 178 -4.46 6.83 8.57
N MET A 179 -3.21 6.56 8.18
CA MET A 179 -2.64 5.22 8.06
C MET A 179 -1.21 5.17 8.63
N PRO A 180 -1.03 5.35 9.96
CA PRO A 180 0.30 5.42 10.57
C PRO A 180 1.08 4.10 10.47
N PHE A 181 0.37 2.98 10.29
CA PHE A 181 0.97 1.65 10.12
C PHE A 181 1.70 1.45 8.78
N LEU A 182 1.35 2.24 7.75
CA LEU A 182 1.93 2.13 6.40
C LEU A 182 2.83 3.33 6.09
N PHE A 183 2.39 4.51 6.48
CA PHE A 183 3.12 5.76 6.34
C PHE A 183 3.65 6.16 7.70
N GLU A 184 4.69 5.49 8.20
CA GLU A 184 5.43 5.94 9.39
C GLU A 184 5.90 7.40 9.21
N GLU A 185 5.96 8.15 10.31
CA GLU A 185 6.40 9.54 10.31
C GLU A 185 7.81 9.65 9.69
N VAL A 186 7.97 10.54 8.70
CA VAL A 186 9.15 10.54 7.82
C VAL A 186 10.39 11.18 8.47
N ASP A 187 10.33 11.56 9.76
CA ASP A 187 11.55 11.81 10.55
C ASP A 187 12.31 10.52 10.95
N HIS A 188 11.83 9.35 10.51
CA HIS A 188 12.47 8.06 10.70
C HIS A 188 13.58 7.79 9.66
N GLU A 189 14.50 6.84 9.92
CA GLU A 189 15.58 6.49 9.00
C GLU A 189 15.14 6.02 7.60
N THR A 190 13.85 5.73 7.42
CA THR A 190 13.25 5.32 6.15
C THR A 190 13.42 6.38 5.06
N GLU A 191 13.43 7.67 5.41
CA GLU A 191 13.60 8.79 4.46
C GLU A 191 14.96 8.78 3.79
N LEU A 192 16.03 8.46 4.53
CA LEU A 192 17.37 8.38 3.96
C LEU A 192 17.39 7.39 2.80
N LEU A 193 16.65 6.30 2.95
CA LEU A 193 16.58 5.21 1.99
C LEU A 193 15.50 5.38 0.92
N LEU A 194 14.80 6.53 0.86
CA LEU A 194 13.97 6.87 -0.28
C LEU A 194 14.84 6.87 -1.56
N PRO A 195 14.50 6.06 -2.58
CA PRO A 195 15.24 6.01 -3.84
C PRO A 195 15.38 7.38 -4.52
N GLU A 196 16.46 7.57 -5.25
CA GLU A 196 16.71 8.78 -6.06
C GLU A 196 16.29 8.57 -7.53
N ASN A 197 16.37 9.64 -8.32
CA ASN A 197 16.10 9.66 -9.75
C ASN A 197 14.67 9.20 -10.07
N LEU A 198 13.72 9.60 -9.24
CA LEU A 198 12.32 9.20 -9.31
C LEU A 198 11.60 9.78 -10.53
N LEU A 199 12.07 10.90 -11.09
CA LEU A 199 11.54 11.48 -12.33
C LEU A 199 12.13 10.85 -13.61
N HIS A 200 13.21 10.09 -13.52
CA HIS A 200 13.84 9.46 -14.69
C HIS A 200 12.95 8.39 -15.33
N SER A 201 13.04 8.23 -16.66
CA SER A 201 12.19 7.32 -17.43
C SER A 201 12.27 5.84 -17.03
N ASP A 202 13.35 5.43 -16.38
CA ASP A 202 13.62 4.08 -15.88
C ASP A 202 13.47 3.96 -14.35
N SER A 203 12.95 5.00 -13.69
CA SER A 203 12.71 5.02 -12.25
C SER A 203 11.71 3.96 -11.81
N LEU A 204 11.76 3.62 -10.51
CA LEU A 204 10.82 2.68 -9.89
C LEU A 204 9.35 3.12 -10.07
N ILE A 205 9.10 4.42 -9.95
CA ILE A 205 7.78 5.02 -10.11
C ILE A 205 7.33 4.95 -11.56
N ARG A 206 8.21 5.28 -12.52
CA ARG A 206 7.89 5.19 -13.94
C ARG A 206 7.61 3.76 -14.39
N LYS A 207 8.35 2.78 -13.86
CA LYS A 207 8.07 1.36 -14.08
C LYS A 207 6.72 0.96 -13.49
N LEU A 208 6.39 1.36 -12.25
CA LEU A 208 5.09 1.07 -11.63
C LEU A 208 3.92 1.59 -12.48
N VAL A 209 3.99 2.86 -12.88
CA VAL A 209 2.93 3.54 -13.64
C VAL A 209 2.82 3.00 -15.07
N ARG A 210 3.93 2.62 -15.71
CA ARG A 210 3.93 2.16 -17.11
C ARG A 210 3.68 0.66 -17.27
N GLU A 211 4.26 -0.16 -16.40
CA GLU A 211 4.18 -1.62 -16.53
C GLU A 211 2.84 -2.19 -16.02
N ILE A 212 2.06 -1.41 -15.24
CA ILE A 212 0.73 -1.79 -14.77
C ILE A 212 -0.32 -0.77 -15.25
N PRO A 213 -1.17 -1.14 -16.23
CA PRO A 213 -2.23 -0.29 -16.75
C PRO A 213 -3.24 0.16 -15.68
N GLU A 214 -3.87 1.33 -15.85
CA GLU A 214 -4.82 1.91 -14.86
C GLU A 214 -6.06 1.03 -14.64
N GLU A 215 -6.46 0.23 -15.62
CA GLU A 215 -7.58 -0.70 -15.55
C GLU A 215 -7.33 -1.81 -14.53
N GLU A 216 -6.07 -2.14 -14.25
CA GLU A 216 -5.70 -3.13 -13.24
C GLU A 216 -5.92 -2.61 -11.82
N TRP A 217 -5.91 -1.28 -11.65
CA TRP A 217 -6.03 -0.65 -10.33
C TRP A 217 -7.48 -0.51 -9.87
N GLN A 218 -8.49 -0.81 -10.68
CA GLN A 218 -9.90 -0.58 -10.33
C GLN A 218 -10.38 -1.41 -9.13
N GLU A 219 -9.75 -2.55 -8.87
CA GLU A 219 -10.12 -3.45 -7.78
C GLU A 219 -9.06 -3.41 -6.67
N VAL A 220 -9.47 -3.26 -5.41
CA VAL A 220 -8.56 -3.23 -4.25
C VAL A 220 -7.68 -4.48 -4.13
N GLU A 221 -8.13 -5.61 -4.70
CA GLU A 221 -7.37 -6.85 -4.75
C GLU A 221 -5.99 -6.70 -5.41
N ILE A 222 -5.79 -5.71 -6.28
CA ILE A 222 -4.47 -5.45 -6.91
C ILE A 222 -3.37 -5.33 -5.86
N ILE A 223 -3.64 -4.66 -4.73
CA ILE A 223 -2.67 -4.46 -3.64
C ILE A 223 -2.27 -5.82 -3.07
N GLY A 224 -3.26 -6.70 -2.84
CA GLY A 224 -3.04 -8.06 -2.35
C GLY A 224 -2.22 -8.93 -3.31
N TRP A 225 -2.53 -8.88 -4.61
CA TRP A 225 -1.79 -9.63 -5.62
C TRP A 225 -0.36 -9.11 -5.81
N LEU A 226 -0.18 -7.79 -5.87
CA LEU A 226 1.15 -7.17 -5.94
C LEU A 226 2.00 -7.60 -4.76
N TYR A 227 1.44 -7.55 -3.55
CA TYR A 227 2.10 -8.01 -2.35
C TYR A 227 2.48 -9.51 -2.44
N GLN A 228 1.52 -10.37 -2.77
CA GLN A 228 1.75 -11.81 -2.85
C GLN A 228 2.85 -12.16 -3.87
N PHE A 229 2.84 -11.51 -5.04
CA PHE A 229 3.86 -11.73 -6.06
C PHE A 229 5.20 -11.11 -5.69
N TYR A 230 5.22 -9.98 -5.00
CA TYR A 230 6.43 -9.34 -4.49
C TYR A 230 7.24 -10.30 -3.61
N ILE A 231 6.59 -10.99 -2.66
CA ILE A 231 7.26 -11.93 -1.74
C ILE A 231 7.46 -13.34 -2.30
N SER A 232 6.96 -13.65 -3.51
CA SER A 232 6.87 -15.02 -4.03
C SER A 232 8.23 -15.76 -4.11
N GLU A 233 9.29 -15.08 -4.54
CA GLU A 233 10.64 -15.67 -4.61
C GLU A 233 11.20 -15.97 -3.23
N LYS A 234 11.02 -15.06 -2.27
CA LYS A 234 11.44 -15.24 -0.88
C LYS A 234 10.67 -16.39 -0.24
N LYS A 235 9.36 -16.47 -0.47
CA LYS A 235 8.52 -17.58 -0.05
C LYS A 235 9.03 -18.92 -0.56
N ALA A 236 9.37 -19.02 -1.85
CA ALA A 236 9.90 -20.25 -2.44
C ALA A 236 11.24 -20.69 -1.81
N GLN A 237 12.04 -19.77 -1.28
CA GLN A 237 13.32 -20.09 -0.62
C GLN A 237 13.13 -20.71 0.77
N VAL A 238 12.05 -20.35 1.47
CA VAL A 238 11.82 -20.67 2.89
C VAL A 238 10.73 -21.72 3.12
N ILE A 239 9.82 -21.92 2.15
CA ILE A 239 8.75 -22.90 2.25
C ILE A 239 9.32 -24.33 2.36
N GLY A 240 8.77 -25.12 3.29
CA GLY A 240 9.21 -26.51 3.52
C GLY A 240 10.52 -26.67 4.31
N LYS A 241 11.09 -25.59 4.87
CA LYS A 241 12.25 -25.63 5.76
C LYS A 241 11.85 -25.24 7.18
N VAL A 242 12.72 -25.50 8.17
CA VAL A 242 12.61 -24.84 9.48
C VAL A 242 12.74 -23.34 9.25
N VAL A 243 11.62 -22.63 9.36
CA VAL A 243 11.53 -21.21 9.06
C VAL A 243 12.11 -20.43 10.24
N LYS A 244 13.14 -19.61 9.99
CA LYS A 244 13.66 -18.68 11.00
C LYS A 244 12.59 -17.63 11.31
N SER A 245 12.61 -17.05 12.51
CA SER A 245 11.62 -16.05 12.92
C SER A 245 11.45 -14.89 11.93
N GLU A 246 12.54 -14.45 11.30
CA GLU A 246 12.56 -13.41 10.27
C GLU A 246 11.88 -13.80 8.94
N ASP A 247 11.79 -15.09 8.63
CA ASP A 247 11.25 -15.62 7.38
C ASP A 247 9.79 -16.08 7.51
N ILE A 248 9.23 -16.07 8.73
CA ILE A 248 7.83 -16.49 8.99
C ILE A 248 6.83 -15.70 8.13
N PRO A 249 6.90 -14.35 8.04
CA PRO A 249 5.93 -13.60 7.22
C PRO A 249 5.93 -14.03 5.75
N ALA A 250 7.09 -14.31 5.17
CA ALA A 250 7.19 -14.78 3.79
C ALA A 250 6.60 -16.19 3.60
N ALA A 251 6.72 -17.06 4.62
CA ALA A 251 6.22 -18.43 4.56
C ALA A 251 4.71 -18.53 4.77
N THR A 252 4.15 -17.74 5.69
CA THR A 252 2.76 -17.90 6.15
C THR A 252 1.77 -16.93 5.52
N GLN A 253 2.23 -15.84 4.91
CA GLN A 253 1.30 -14.84 4.39
C GLN A 253 0.73 -15.27 3.04
N LEU A 254 -0.60 -15.40 3.02
CA LEU A 254 -1.41 -15.75 1.85
C LEU A 254 -2.49 -14.68 1.71
N PHE A 255 -2.67 -14.16 0.50
CA PHE A 255 -3.80 -13.30 0.21
C PHE A 255 -5.04 -14.18 -0.03
N THR A 256 -6.16 -13.84 0.63
CA THR A 256 -7.45 -14.53 0.44
C THR A 256 -8.21 -13.85 -0.71
N PRO A 257 -8.41 -14.53 -1.86
CA PRO A 257 -9.17 -13.98 -2.98
C PRO A 257 -10.61 -13.61 -2.59
N ASN A 258 -11.17 -12.59 -3.24
CA ASN A 258 -12.50 -12.04 -2.91
C ASN A 258 -13.60 -13.12 -2.90
N TRP A 259 -13.62 -14.05 -3.85
CA TRP A 259 -14.62 -15.12 -3.87
C TRP A 259 -14.59 -16.00 -2.60
N ILE A 260 -13.39 -16.27 -2.03
CA ILE A 260 -13.26 -17.04 -0.78
C ILE A 260 -13.78 -16.20 0.39
N VAL A 261 -13.46 -14.91 0.40
CA VAL A 261 -13.96 -13.97 1.41
C VAL A 261 -15.48 -13.92 1.40
N LYS A 262 -16.09 -13.69 0.23
CA LYS A 262 -17.54 -13.72 0.01
C LYS A 262 -18.15 -15.05 0.44
N TYR A 263 -17.56 -16.15 0.00
CA TYR A 263 -17.98 -17.49 0.40
C TYR A 263 -18.01 -17.64 1.93
N MET A 264 -16.94 -17.27 2.63
CA MET A 264 -16.88 -17.37 4.10
C MET A 264 -17.93 -16.49 4.76
N VAL A 265 -18.05 -15.22 4.37
CA VAL A 265 -19.00 -14.28 5.00
C VAL A 265 -20.46 -14.68 4.73
N GLN A 266 -20.78 -15.04 3.48
CA GLN A 266 -22.12 -15.42 3.08
C GLN A 266 -22.58 -16.73 3.74
N ASN A 267 -21.68 -17.71 3.93
CA ASN A 267 -22.01 -18.97 4.59
C ASN A 267 -21.88 -18.93 6.13
N THR A 268 -21.37 -17.85 6.71
CA THR A 268 -21.31 -17.66 8.17
C THR A 268 -22.36 -16.64 8.64
N LEU A 269 -22.13 -15.35 8.40
CA LEU A 269 -23.07 -14.29 8.75
C LEU A 269 -24.37 -14.41 7.95
N GLY A 270 -24.27 -14.61 6.63
CA GLY A 270 -25.43 -14.77 5.76
C GLY A 270 -26.22 -16.04 6.11
N GLY A 271 -25.54 -17.16 6.31
CA GLY A 271 -26.15 -18.42 6.74
C GLY A 271 -26.86 -18.31 8.08
N LYS A 272 -26.27 -17.62 9.07
CA LYS A 272 -26.93 -17.34 10.35
C LYS A 272 -28.20 -16.50 10.17
N TRP A 273 -28.15 -15.49 9.29
CA TRP A 273 -29.31 -14.65 8.98
C TRP A 273 -30.42 -15.46 8.29
N LEU A 274 -30.08 -16.21 7.24
CA LEU A 274 -31.03 -17.00 6.46
C LEU A 274 -31.60 -18.20 7.22
N ALA A 275 -30.87 -18.75 8.20
CA ALA A 275 -31.42 -19.74 9.11
C ALA A 275 -32.61 -19.19 9.92
N THR A 276 -32.53 -17.92 10.35
CA THR A 276 -33.59 -17.23 11.11
C THR A 276 -34.68 -16.66 10.20
N TYR A 277 -34.29 -16.13 9.03
CA TYR A 277 -35.17 -15.48 8.07
C TYR A 277 -35.04 -16.13 6.66
N PRO A 278 -35.59 -17.33 6.44
CA PRO A 278 -35.38 -18.09 5.18
C PRO A 278 -35.90 -17.39 3.92
N ASN A 279 -36.89 -16.49 4.08
CA ASN A 279 -37.51 -15.73 2.99
C ASN A 279 -36.85 -14.35 2.78
N SER A 280 -35.72 -14.06 3.43
CA SER A 280 -35.00 -12.80 3.27
C SER A 280 -34.58 -12.62 1.80
N PRO A 281 -34.84 -11.44 1.19
CA PRO A 281 -34.40 -11.14 -0.17
C PRO A 281 -32.87 -11.07 -0.31
N LEU A 282 -32.13 -11.00 0.81
CA LEU A 282 -30.66 -10.95 0.77
C LEU A 282 -30.04 -12.22 0.21
N LYS A 283 -30.74 -13.36 0.23
CA LYS A 283 -30.29 -14.59 -0.45
C LYS A 283 -29.92 -14.31 -1.92
N GLY A 284 -30.68 -13.48 -2.62
CA GLY A 284 -30.40 -13.10 -4.02
C GLY A 284 -29.16 -12.23 -4.21
N LYS A 285 -28.58 -11.69 -3.14
CA LYS A 285 -27.32 -10.92 -3.14
C LYS A 285 -26.11 -11.75 -2.72
N MET A 286 -26.31 -13.01 -2.30
CA MET A 286 -25.25 -13.89 -1.79
C MET A 286 -24.87 -14.94 -2.83
N GLU A 287 -24.11 -14.53 -3.85
CA GLU A 287 -23.68 -15.37 -5.00
C GLU A 287 -23.03 -16.72 -4.61
N TYR A 288 -22.31 -16.76 -3.49
CA TYR A 288 -21.53 -17.90 -3.01
C TYR A 288 -22.19 -18.62 -1.81
N TYR A 289 -23.44 -18.26 -1.45
CA TYR A 289 -24.18 -18.96 -0.41
C TYR A 289 -24.52 -20.38 -0.86
N ILE A 290 -24.26 -21.36 0.01
CA ILE A 290 -24.63 -22.76 -0.18
C ILE A 290 -25.93 -23.02 0.56
N GLU A 291 -26.93 -23.51 -0.16
CA GLU A 291 -28.16 -23.99 0.47
C GLU A 291 -27.89 -25.26 1.29
N PRO A 292 -28.36 -25.33 2.54
CA PRO A 292 -28.29 -26.57 3.31
C PRO A 292 -28.96 -27.71 2.54
N ALA A 293 -28.27 -28.84 2.44
CA ALA A 293 -28.85 -30.05 1.86
C ALA A 293 -29.99 -30.56 2.75
N GLU A 294 -30.98 -31.24 2.15
CA GLU A 294 -32.07 -31.91 2.87
C GLU A 294 -31.49 -32.80 3.98
N GLN A 295 -32.02 -32.63 5.20
CA GLN A 295 -31.60 -33.39 6.37
C GLN A 295 -32.73 -34.34 6.81
N ALA A 296 -32.39 -35.38 7.57
CA ALA A 296 -33.40 -36.21 8.20
C ALA A 296 -34.30 -35.37 9.14
N PRO A 297 -35.60 -35.69 9.27
CA PRO A 297 -36.54 -34.90 10.08
C PRO A 297 -36.08 -34.62 11.52
N GLU A 298 -35.45 -35.60 12.16
CA GLU A 298 -34.90 -35.48 13.52
C GLU A 298 -33.77 -34.44 13.62
N VAL A 299 -33.00 -34.26 12.55
CA VAL A 299 -31.93 -33.25 12.47
C VAL A 299 -32.52 -31.87 12.24
N GLU A 300 -33.55 -31.76 11.39
CA GLU A 300 -34.26 -30.49 11.19
C GLU A 300 -34.92 -29.96 12.47
N GLU A 301 -35.52 -30.84 13.28
CA GLU A 301 -36.09 -30.43 14.57
C GLU A 301 -35.03 -29.89 15.52
N LYS A 302 -33.87 -30.55 15.59
CA LYS A 302 -32.74 -30.08 16.41
C LYS A 302 -32.21 -28.73 15.92
N LEU A 303 -32.10 -28.54 14.61
CA LEU A 303 -31.68 -27.27 14.01
C LEU A 303 -32.68 -26.16 14.37
N LYS A 304 -33.98 -26.39 14.18
CA LYS A 304 -35.04 -25.43 14.55
C LYS A 304 -34.99 -25.07 16.04
N ALA A 305 -34.67 -26.02 16.92
CA ALA A 305 -34.59 -25.77 18.36
C ALA A 305 -33.41 -24.87 18.76
N VAL A 306 -32.29 -24.89 18.02
CA VAL A 306 -31.11 -24.05 18.30
C VAL A 306 -31.06 -22.75 17.49
N THR A 307 -31.85 -22.65 16.42
CA THR A 307 -31.97 -21.42 15.63
C THR A 307 -32.79 -20.37 16.38
N PRO A 308 -32.27 -19.14 16.57
CA PRO A 308 -33.04 -18.07 17.19
C PRO A 308 -34.30 -17.73 16.40
N GLN A 309 -35.40 -17.39 17.08
CA GLN A 309 -36.63 -16.93 16.41
C GLN A 309 -36.51 -15.53 15.82
N SER A 310 -35.57 -14.72 16.34
CA SER A 310 -35.29 -13.38 15.85
C SER A 310 -33.84 -13.02 16.13
N LEU A 311 -33.22 -12.33 15.18
CA LEU A 311 -31.90 -11.70 15.34
C LEU A 311 -32.03 -10.18 15.34
N ASP A 312 -31.31 -9.55 16.26
CA ASP A 312 -31.11 -8.11 16.35
C ASP A 312 -29.77 -7.75 15.69
N PRO A 313 -29.76 -6.99 14.57
CA PRO A 313 -28.53 -6.62 13.88
C PRO A 313 -27.51 -5.88 14.75
N GLU A 314 -27.96 -5.12 15.77
CA GLU A 314 -27.07 -4.37 16.68
C GLU A 314 -26.31 -5.27 17.66
N LYS A 315 -26.78 -6.51 17.84
CA LYS A 315 -26.15 -7.49 18.74
C LYS A 315 -25.30 -8.52 18.00
N LEU A 316 -25.21 -8.44 16.68
CA LEU A 316 -24.36 -9.33 15.89
C LEU A 316 -22.90 -8.87 15.97
N THR A 317 -22.03 -9.79 16.38
CA THR A 317 -20.58 -9.59 16.43
C THR A 317 -19.89 -10.54 15.45
N LEU A 318 -18.85 -10.07 14.76
CA LEU A 318 -17.99 -10.87 13.91
C LEU A 318 -16.53 -10.68 14.32
N LEU A 319 -15.76 -11.76 14.33
CA LEU A 319 -14.36 -11.77 14.71
C LEU A 319 -13.53 -12.40 13.60
N ASP A 320 -12.54 -11.66 13.13
CA ASP A 320 -11.43 -12.19 12.33
C ASP A 320 -10.14 -11.98 13.14
N PRO A 321 -9.62 -13.01 13.82
CA PRO A 321 -8.47 -12.88 14.73
C PRO A 321 -7.13 -12.72 13.99
N ALA A 322 -7.12 -12.82 12.67
CA ALA A 322 -5.93 -12.71 11.83
C ALA A 322 -6.23 -11.86 10.58
N CYS A 323 -6.90 -10.72 10.79
CA CYS A 323 -7.61 -10.01 9.73
C CYS A 323 -6.76 -9.44 8.59
N GLY A 324 -5.44 -9.31 8.77
CA GLY A 324 -4.55 -8.77 7.74
C GLY A 324 -5.05 -7.41 7.24
N SER A 325 -5.32 -7.29 5.94
CA SER A 325 -5.89 -6.08 5.32
C SER A 325 -7.38 -5.84 5.61
N GLY A 326 -8.01 -6.70 6.42
CA GLY A 326 -9.40 -6.56 6.83
C GLY A 326 -10.43 -6.99 5.79
N HIS A 327 -10.05 -7.69 4.71
CA HIS A 327 -10.98 -8.06 3.63
C HIS A 327 -12.25 -8.79 4.12
N ILE A 328 -12.12 -9.72 5.07
CA ILE A 328 -13.27 -10.42 5.66
C ILE A 328 -14.16 -9.44 6.42
N LEU A 329 -13.56 -8.50 7.16
CA LEU A 329 -14.29 -7.50 7.94
C LEU A 329 -15.03 -6.51 7.04
N VAL A 330 -14.42 -6.11 5.91
CA VAL A 330 -15.06 -5.23 4.92
C VAL A 330 -16.25 -5.91 4.25
N GLU A 331 -16.09 -7.14 3.77
CA GLU A 331 -17.20 -7.91 3.18
C GLU A 331 -18.30 -8.19 4.23
N ALA A 332 -17.93 -8.50 5.47
CA ALA A 332 -18.86 -8.64 6.58
C ALA A 332 -19.65 -7.36 6.85
N TYR A 333 -18.97 -6.21 6.81
CA TYR A 333 -19.62 -4.91 6.98
C TYR A 333 -20.65 -4.65 5.87
N ASP A 334 -20.31 -4.92 4.61
CA ASP A 334 -21.25 -4.75 3.50
C ASP A 334 -22.49 -5.63 3.66
N LEU A 335 -22.33 -6.87 4.13
CA LEU A 335 -23.45 -7.75 4.43
C LEU A 335 -24.26 -7.27 5.65
N LEU A 336 -23.60 -6.84 6.74
CA LEU A 336 -24.27 -6.25 7.91
C LEU A 336 -25.09 -5.02 7.52
N LYS A 337 -24.53 -4.12 6.70
CA LYS A 337 -25.24 -2.94 6.19
C LYS A 337 -26.50 -3.34 5.41
N ASN A 338 -26.43 -4.37 4.57
CA ASN A 338 -27.59 -4.91 3.87
C ASN A 338 -28.64 -5.48 4.84
N ILE A 339 -28.21 -6.18 5.90
CA ILE A 339 -29.07 -6.70 6.98
C ILE A 339 -29.78 -5.54 7.71
N TYR A 340 -29.07 -4.47 8.07
CA TYR A 340 -29.66 -3.28 8.70
C TYR A 340 -30.73 -2.66 7.79
N GLN A 341 -30.45 -2.52 6.49
CA GLN A 341 -31.41 -1.98 5.53
C GLN A 341 -32.68 -2.86 5.42
N GLU A 342 -32.53 -4.19 5.40
CA GLU A 342 -33.68 -5.12 5.43
C GLU A 342 -34.54 -4.91 6.68
N ARG A 343 -33.92 -4.58 7.82
CA ARG A 343 -34.62 -4.30 9.08
C ARG A 343 -35.18 -2.88 9.19
N GLY A 344 -35.11 -2.09 8.12
CA GLY A 344 -35.73 -0.77 8.02
C GLY A 344 -34.85 0.39 8.50
N TYR A 345 -33.57 0.15 8.80
CA TYR A 345 -32.65 1.23 9.17
C TYR A 345 -32.38 2.13 7.96
N ARG A 346 -32.37 3.44 8.19
CA ARG A 346 -31.96 4.39 7.16
C ARG A 346 -30.45 4.30 6.99
N THR A 347 -29.95 4.38 5.76
CA THR A 347 -28.51 4.27 5.45
C THR A 347 -27.62 5.22 6.28
N ARG A 348 -28.14 6.39 6.69
CA ARG A 348 -27.42 7.36 7.53
C ARG A 348 -27.31 6.98 9.01
N ASP A 349 -28.17 6.09 9.49
CA ASP A 349 -28.19 5.63 10.88
C ASP A 349 -27.35 4.36 11.06
N ILE A 350 -26.89 3.75 9.96
CA ILE A 350 -25.99 2.58 10.00
C ILE A 350 -24.59 3.07 10.40
N PRO A 351 -23.95 2.44 11.41
CA PRO A 351 -22.57 2.75 11.80
C PRO A 351 -21.62 2.75 10.59
N ARG A 352 -20.67 3.69 10.55
CA ARG A 352 -19.72 3.87 9.44
C ARG A 352 -18.32 3.45 9.81
#